data_AF-A0A8F9TVY3-F1
#
_entry.id   AF-A0A8F9TVY3-F1
#
_cell.length_a   1.000
_cell.length_b   1.000
_cell.length_c   1.000
_cell.angle_alpha   90.00
_cell.angle_beta   90.00
_cell.angle_gamma   90.00
#
_symmetry.space_group_name_H-M   'P 1'
#
loop_
_entity.id
_entity.type
_entity.pdbx_description
1 polymer ?
#
loop_
_entity_poly.entity_id
_entity_poly.type
_entity_poly.pdbx_seq_one_letter_code
_entity_poly.pdbx_strand_id
1 'polypeptide(L)'
;MMRARFSRGFTLVEVVLAVGVFAVTIVGLLALLTPTAKSTAEISDYARASALGDGIQGELERLRDANVGAGRLDALHDVVAANTPLKLVASADATRVLRESDAVAAGLSERDWHFLIEIREQPAPLNYTAGAAFLALTATVKWPYKIPSGETDVTDADLTQASSLMLNFAISP
;
A
#
# COMPACT_ATOMS: atom_id res chain seq x y z
N MET A 1 -62.54 35.77 28.98
CA MET A 1 -61.34 35.43 29.78
C MET A 1 -60.25 34.95 28.84
N MET A 2 -59.20 35.74 28.63
CA MET A 2 -58.09 35.39 27.74
C MET A 2 -56.82 35.37 28.59
N ARG A 3 -56.32 34.16 28.88
CA ARG A 3 -55.05 33.99 29.62
C ARG A 3 -53.91 34.34 28.67
N ALA A 4 -53.26 35.48 28.90
CA ALA A 4 -52.01 35.80 28.24
C ALA A 4 -50.97 34.72 28.59
N ARG A 5 -50.52 33.96 27.59
CA ARG A 5 -49.36 33.08 27.71
C ARG A 5 -48.12 33.98 27.75
N PHE A 6 -47.40 33.98 28.87
CA PHE A 6 -46.06 34.56 28.92
C PHE A 6 -45.15 33.75 28.01
N SER A 7 -44.76 34.33 26.87
CA SER A 7 -43.63 33.84 26.08
C SER A 7 -42.36 34.14 26.89
N ARG A 8 -41.78 33.12 27.51
CA ARG A 8 -40.49 33.26 28.21
C ARG A 8 -39.39 33.33 27.15
N GLY A 9 -38.70 34.47 27.06
CA GLY A 9 -37.50 34.62 26.24
C GLY A 9 -36.29 33.93 26.89
N PHE A 10 -35.27 33.63 26.09
CA PHE A 10 -34.00 33.08 26.55
C PHE A 10 -33.20 34.12 27.34
N THR A 11 -32.51 33.68 28.39
CA THR A 11 -31.62 34.57 29.16
C THR A 11 -30.29 34.76 28.44
N LEU A 12 -29.63 35.91 28.64
CA LEU A 12 -28.30 36.18 28.06
C LEU A 12 -27.28 35.09 28.47
N VAL A 13 -27.34 34.65 29.73
CA VAL A 13 -26.45 33.61 30.27
C VAL A 13 -26.67 32.26 29.57
N GLU A 14 -27.93 31.90 29.32
CA GLU A 14 -28.28 30.66 28.62
C GLU A 14 -27.78 30.68 27.17
N VAL A 15 -27.90 31.81 26.47
CA VAL A 15 -27.37 31.97 25.11
C VAL A 15 -25.85 31.85 25.10
N VAL A 16 -25.15 32.51 26.02
CA VAL A 16 -23.68 32.43 26.10
C VAL A 16 -23.22 31.00 26.41
N LEU A 17 -23.88 30.32 27.34
CA LEU A 17 -23.60 28.91 27.64
C LEU A 17 -23.86 28.02 26.43
N ALA A 18 -24.97 28.20 25.73
CA ALA A 18 -25.31 27.43 24.54
C ALA A 18 -24.27 27.61 23.44
N VAL A 19 -23.86 28.86 23.17
CA VAL A 19 -22.80 29.17 22.18
C VAL A 19 -21.46 28.57 22.60
N GLY A 20 -21.11 28.65 23.89
CA GLY A 20 -19.88 28.05 24.41
C GLY A 20 -19.83 26.53 24.22
N VAL A 21 -20.89 25.82 24.61
CA VAL A 21 -20.99 24.37 24.43
C VAL A 21 -21.00 24.00 22.94
N PHE A 22 -21.73 24.76 22.12
CA PHE A 22 -21.78 24.53 20.68
C PHE A 22 -20.40 24.69 20.02
N ALA A 23 -19.65 25.74 20.37
CA ALA A 23 -18.29 25.96 19.86
C ALA A 23 -17.34 24.83 20.25
N VAL A 24 -17.36 24.38 21.51
CA VAL A 24 -16.53 23.25 21.98
C VAL A 24 -16.89 21.96 21.23
N THR A 25 -18.18 21.73 20.98
CA THR A 25 -18.65 20.53 20.26
C THR A 25 -18.17 20.53 18.81
N ILE A 26 -18.28 21.66 18.09
CA ILE A 26 -17.78 21.78 16.72
C ILE A 26 -16.27 21.54 16.66
N VAL A 27 -15.50 22.17 17.56
CA VAL A 27 -14.05 21.97 17.62
C VAL A 27 -13.71 20.51 17.87
N GLY A 28 -14.42 19.84 18.77
CA GLY A 28 -14.27 18.40 19.01
C GLY A 28 -14.54 17.54 17.77
N LEU A 29 -15.60 17.85 17.02
CA LEU A 29 -15.91 17.14 15.77
C LEU A 29 -14.85 17.38 14.68
N LEU A 30 -14.40 18.62 14.52
CA LEU A 30 -13.36 18.96 13.55
C LEU A 30 -12.02 18.29 13.90
N ALA A 31 -11.70 18.17 15.19
CA ALA A 31 -10.49 17.48 15.66
C ALA A 31 -10.49 15.98 15.32
N LEU A 32 -11.66 15.35 15.18
CA LEU A 32 -11.79 13.94 14.82
C LEU A 32 -11.69 13.67 13.31
N LEU A 33 -11.84 14.67 12.45
CA LEU A 33 -11.83 14.48 11.00
C LEU A 33 -10.49 13.93 10.48
N THR A 34 -9.37 14.48 10.95
CA THR A 34 -8.04 14.10 10.45
C THR A 34 -7.67 12.64 10.78
N PRO A 35 -7.80 12.15 12.04
CA PRO A 35 -7.54 10.75 12.34
C PRO A 35 -8.45 9.79 11.59
N THR A 36 -9.74 10.13 11.42
CA THR A 36 -10.70 9.29 10.69
C THR A 36 -10.37 9.18 9.20
N ALA A 37 -9.98 10.30 8.56
CA ALA A 37 -9.56 10.30 7.16
C ALA A 37 -8.30 9.44 6.95
N LYS A 38 -7.30 9.58 7.83
CA LYS A 38 -6.08 8.77 7.78
C LYS A 38 -6.37 7.27 7.91
N SER A 39 -7.20 6.88 8.88
CA SER A 39 -7.58 5.48 9.07
C SER A 39 -8.30 4.89 7.86
N THR A 40 -9.16 5.68 7.20
CA THR A 40 -9.86 5.22 5.98
C THR A 40 -8.89 5.02 4.82
N ALA A 41 -7.91 5.91 4.66
CA ALA A 41 -6.86 5.77 3.65
C ALA A 41 -6.00 4.53 3.90
N GLU A 42 -5.56 4.30 5.14
CA GLU A 42 -4.78 3.11 5.53
C GLU A 42 -5.53 1.80 5.26
N ILE A 43 -6.84 1.74 5.56
CA ILE A 43 -7.69 0.57 5.26
C ILE A 43 -7.80 0.36 3.75
N SER A 44 -8.00 1.42 2.98
CA SER A 44 -8.06 1.37 1.52
C SER A 44 -6.74 0.85 0.93
N ASP A 45 -5.60 1.37 1.40
CA ASP A 45 -4.29 0.97 0.90
C ASP A 45 -3.96 -0.48 1.27
N TYR A 46 -4.35 -0.93 2.46
CA TYR A 46 -4.24 -2.34 2.85
C TYR A 46 -5.08 -3.25 1.95
N ALA A 47 -6.32 -2.85 1.64
CA ALA A 47 -7.19 -3.61 0.74
C ALA A 47 -6.60 -3.71 -0.67
N ARG A 48 -6.04 -2.61 -1.19
CA ARG A 48 -5.33 -2.58 -2.49
C ARG A 48 -4.06 -3.43 -2.46
N ALA A 49 -3.24 -3.32 -1.40
CA ALA A 49 -2.05 -4.13 -1.23
C ALA A 49 -2.37 -5.64 -1.21
N SER A 50 -3.48 -6.02 -0.56
CA SER A 50 -3.94 -7.41 -0.52
C SER A 50 -4.39 -7.94 -1.89
N ALA A 51 -4.87 -7.05 -2.77
CA ALA A 51 -5.28 -7.39 -4.13
C ALA A 51 -4.11 -7.49 -5.13
N LEU A 52 -2.88 -7.09 -4.74
CA LEU A 52 -1.71 -7.13 -5.62
C LEU A 52 -1.24 -8.55 -5.97
N GLY A 53 -1.74 -9.59 -5.28
CA GLY A 53 -1.29 -10.98 -5.44
C GLY A 53 -1.29 -11.44 -6.91
N ASP A 54 -2.40 -11.24 -7.61
CA ASP A 54 -2.53 -11.65 -9.02
C ASP A 54 -1.59 -10.87 -9.95
N GLY A 55 -1.42 -9.57 -9.69
CA GLY A 55 -0.51 -8.71 -10.45
C GLY A 55 0.96 -9.08 -10.25
N ILE A 56 1.35 -9.37 -9.00
CA ILE A 56 2.68 -9.88 -8.65
C ILE A 56 2.93 -11.21 -9.35
N GLN A 57 1.98 -12.14 -9.29
CA GLN A 57 2.10 -13.43 -9.95
C GLN A 57 2.25 -13.27 -11.46
N GLY A 58 1.40 -12.47 -12.11
CA GLY A 58 1.48 -12.23 -13.55
C GLY A 58 2.82 -11.63 -14.00
N GLU A 59 3.39 -10.72 -13.22
CA GLU A 59 4.70 -10.14 -13.52
C GLU A 59 5.85 -11.16 -13.32
N LEU A 60 5.78 -11.99 -12.28
CA LEU A 60 6.77 -13.05 -12.07
C LEU A 60 6.71 -14.12 -13.16
N GLU A 61 5.52 -14.48 -13.63
CA GLU A 61 5.32 -15.35 -14.78
C GLU A 61 5.86 -14.73 -16.06
N ARG A 62 5.65 -13.42 -16.28
CA ARG A 62 6.27 -12.69 -17.40
C ARG A 62 7.80 -12.75 -17.34
N LEU A 63 8.39 -12.54 -16.17
CA LEU A 63 9.85 -12.59 -15.97
C LEU A 63 10.42 -14.00 -16.16
N ARG A 64 9.72 -15.02 -15.66
CA ARG A 64 10.01 -16.45 -15.90
C ARG A 64 10.04 -16.75 -17.40
N ASP A 65 9.10 -16.19 -18.15
CA ASP A 65 8.88 -16.51 -19.56
C ASP A 65 9.72 -15.67 -20.52
N ALA A 66 10.38 -14.63 -20.01
CA ALA A 66 11.25 -13.77 -20.80
C ALA A 66 12.51 -14.49 -21.32
N ASN A 67 12.95 -15.59 -20.67
CA ASN A 67 14.14 -16.34 -21.08
C ASN A 67 13.78 -17.73 -21.63
N VAL A 68 13.71 -17.85 -22.95
CA VAL A 68 13.18 -19.03 -23.67
C VAL A 68 14.21 -20.20 -23.76
N GLY A 69 15.42 -20.05 -23.23
CA GLY A 69 16.53 -21.02 -23.42
C GLY A 69 17.02 -21.78 -22.19
N ALA A 70 16.66 -21.35 -20.97
CA ALA A 70 17.02 -22.00 -19.71
C ALA A 70 15.80 -22.70 -19.10
N GLY A 71 15.99 -23.51 -18.05
CA GLY A 71 14.86 -23.93 -17.23
C GLY A 71 14.13 -22.69 -16.73
N ARG A 72 12.83 -22.55 -17.06
CA ARG A 72 12.02 -21.35 -16.77
C ARG A 72 12.12 -20.92 -15.30
N LEU A 73 12.07 -21.89 -14.39
CA LEU A 73 12.24 -21.64 -12.95
C LEU A 73 13.68 -21.32 -12.56
N ASP A 74 14.69 -21.93 -13.20
CA ASP A 74 16.10 -21.58 -12.97
C ASP A 74 16.35 -20.12 -13.38
N ALA A 75 15.80 -19.68 -14.51
CA ALA A 75 15.91 -18.29 -14.96
C ALA A 75 15.25 -17.30 -14.00
N LEU A 76 14.07 -17.63 -13.46
CA LEU A 76 13.42 -16.79 -12.45
C LEU A 76 14.19 -16.81 -11.12
N HIS A 77 14.72 -17.97 -10.72
CA HIS A 77 15.58 -18.10 -9.55
C HIS A 77 16.81 -17.21 -9.68
N ASP A 78 17.52 -17.21 -10.82
CA ASP A 78 18.69 -16.36 -11.06
C ASP A 78 18.37 -14.85 -10.91
N VAL A 79 17.16 -14.44 -11.29
CA VAL A 79 16.69 -13.05 -11.15
C VAL A 79 16.41 -12.70 -9.67
N VAL A 80 15.92 -13.66 -8.87
CA VAL A 80 15.51 -13.42 -7.47
C VAL A 80 16.62 -13.70 -6.46
N ALA A 81 17.50 -14.67 -6.73
CA ALA A 81 18.51 -15.20 -5.82
C ALA A 81 19.73 -14.28 -5.64
N ALA A 82 19.78 -13.15 -6.34
CA ALA A 82 20.75 -12.11 -6.02
C ALA A 82 20.61 -11.72 -4.54
N ASN A 83 21.72 -11.39 -3.86
CA ASN A 83 21.70 -10.85 -2.48
C ASN A 83 20.83 -9.57 -2.33
N THR A 84 20.29 -9.07 -3.44
CA THR A 84 19.38 -7.94 -3.54
C THR A 84 17.98 -8.47 -3.87
N PRO A 85 16.93 -8.10 -3.13
CA PRO A 85 15.57 -8.51 -3.45
C PRO A 85 15.19 -8.01 -4.86
N LEU A 86 14.43 -8.83 -5.60
CA LEU A 86 13.83 -8.37 -6.83
C LEU A 86 12.76 -7.33 -6.48
N LYS A 87 12.93 -6.10 -6.99
CA LYS A 87 12.00 -4.99 -6.74
C LYS A 87 10.97 -4.90 -7.85
N LEU A 88 9.70 -4.95 -7.46
CA LEU A 88 8.56 -4.58 -8.29
C LEU A 88 7.92 -3.31 -7.73
N VAL A 89 7.24 -2.57 -8.59
CA VAL A 89 6.48 -1.38 -8.23
C VAL A 89 5.05 -1.53 -8.70
N ALA A 90 4.12 -0.97 -7.94
CA ALA A 90 2.72 -0.94 -8.32
C ALA A 90 2.10 0.45 -8.21
N SER A 91 1.12 0.69 -9.08
CA SER A 91 0.33 1.92 -9.11
C SER A 91 -0.57 2.06 -7.87
N ALA A 92 -0.97 3.28 -7.53
CA ALA A 92 -1.84 3.56 -6.38
C ALA A 92 -3.20 2.86 -6.42
N ASP A 93 -3.68 2.51 -7.61
CA ASP A 93 -4.91 1.75 -7.85
C ASP A 93 -4.69 0.22 -7.85
N ALA A 94 -3.45 -0.24 -7.66
CA ALA A 94 -3.04 -1.65 -7.66
C ALA A 94 -3.34 -2.41 -8.98
N THR A 95 -3.58 -1.71 -10.08
CA THR A 95 -3.92 -2.35 -11.38
C THR A 95 -2.70 -2.75 -12.20
N ARG A 96 -1.54 -2.13 -11.94
CA ARG A 96 -0.31 -2.38 -12.66
C ARG A 96 0.78 -2.78 -11.68
N VAL A 97 1.41 -3.92 -11.92
CA VAL A 97 2.58 -4.40 -11.20
C VAL A 97 3.67 -4.69 -12.23
N LEU A 98 4.84 -4.09 -12.05
CA LEU A 98 5.94 -4.18 -13.00
C LEU A 98 7.26 -4.25 -12.26
N ARG A 99 8.27 -4.91 -12.83
CA ARG A 99 9.65 -4.81 -12.37
C ARG A 99 10.09 -3.36 -12.37
N GLU A 100 10.72 -2.91 -11.28
CA GLU A 100 11.13 -1.50 -11.10
C GLU A 100 11.98 -1.00 -12.29
N SER A 101 12.92 -1.81 -12.78
CA SER A 101 13.78 -1.49 -13.92
C SER A 101 13.03 -1.30 -15.24
N ASP A 102 11.86 -1.93 -15.38
CA ASP A 102 11.10 -1.99 -16.62
C ASP A 102 9.91 -1.01 -16.59
N ALA A 103 9.51 -0.56 -15.39
CA ALA A 103 8.28 0.18 -15.14
C ALA A 103 8.18 1.49 -15.96
N VAL A 104 9.25 2.28 -16.00
CA VAL A 104 9.28 3.53 -16.77
C VAL A 104 9.17 3.26 -18.26
N ALA A 105 9.89 2.26 -18.78
CA ALA A 105 9.85 1.88 -20.19
C ALA A 105 8.46 1.34 -20.59
N ALA A 106 7.78 0.67 -19.67
CA ALA A 106 6.41 0.22 -19.82
C ALA A 106 5.35 1.33 -19.57
N GLY A 107 5.77 2.59 -19.38
CA GLY A 107 4.87 3.74 -19.25
C GLY A 107 4.21 3.88 -17.88
N LEU A 108 4.81 3.38 -16.80
CA LEU A 108 4.43 3.70 -15.43
C LEU A 108 5.39 4.76 -14.89
N SER A 109 4.91 5.99 -14.71
CA SER A 109 5.74 7.08 -14.19
C SER A 109 6.13 6.80 -12.74
N GLU A 110 7.35 7.22 -12.34
CA GLU A 110 7.79 7.10 -10.94
C GLU A 110 6.87 7.80 -9.94
N ARG A 111 6.15 8.84 -10.37
CA ARG A 111 5.17 9.53 -9.54
C ARG A 111 3.97 8.67 -9.17
N ASP A 112 3.72 7.63 -9.95
CA ASP A 112 2.60 6.72 -9.75
C ASP A 112 3.00 5.50 -8.90
N TRP A 113 4.28 5.36 -8.54
CA TRP A 113 4.81 4.24 -7.76
C TRP A 113 4.39 4.37 -6.29
N HIS A 114 3.22 3.82 -5.97
CA HIS A 114 2.66 3.92 -4.63
C HIS A 114 3.06 2.74 -3.73
N PHE A 115 3.20 1.55 -4.31
CA PHE A 115 3.64 0.36 -3.59
C PHE A 115 5.02 -0.08 -4.08
N LEU A 116 5.92 -0.35 -3.14
CA LEU A 116 7.14 -1.11 -3.39
C LEU A 116 6.91 -2.56 -3.00
N ILE A 117 7.35 -3.49 -3.83
CA ILE A 117 7.19 -4.91 -3.61
C ILE A 117 8.58 -5.54 -3.68
N GLU A 118 9.06 -6.05 -2.55
CA GLU A 118 10.34 -6.76 -2.46
C GLU A 118 10.10 -8.27 -2.52
N ILE A 119 10.57 -8.90 -3.59
CA ILE A 119 10.48 -10.34 -3.79
C ILE A 119 11.77 -10.99 -3.31
N ARG A 120 11.62 -12.02 -2.47
CA ARG A 120 12.73 -12.85 -1.97
C ARG A 120 12.36 -14.31 -2.06
N GLU A 121 13.35 -15.15 -2.28
CA GLU A 121 13.18 -16.59 -2.14
C GLU A 121 12.95 -16.98 -0.67
N GLN A 122 12.14 -18.01 -0.46
CA GLN A 122 12.00 -18.60 0.87
C GLN A 122 13.33 -19.21 1.32
N PRO A 123 13.72 -19.03 2.59
CA PRO A 123 14.88 -19.74 3.13
C PRO A 123 14.62 -21.25 3.21
N ALA A 124 15.68 -22.00 3.51
CA ALA A 124 15.56 -23.43 3.78
C ALA A 124 14.48 -23.71 4.86
N PRO A 125 13.68 -24.78 4.70
CA PRO A 125 13.82 -25.88 3.75
C PRO A 125 13.07 -25.69 2.41
N LEU A 126 12.45 -24.53 2.17
CA LEU A 126 11.63 -24.26 0.99
C LEU A 126 12.38 -23.53 -0.13
N ASN A 127 13.69 -23.33 0.05
CA ASN A 127 14.54 -22.75 -0.97
C ASN A 127 14.54 -23.60 -2.24
N TYR A 128 14.73 -22.94 -3.36
CA TYR A 128 14.80 -23.56 -4.66
C TYR A 128 15.97 -24.53 -4.75
N THR A 129 15.76 -25.60 -5.49
CA THR A 129 16.80 -26.54 -5.92
C THR A 129 16.60 -26.75 -7.40
N ALA A 130 17.69 -26.80 -8.17
CA ALA A 130 17.61 -27.00 -9.62
C ALA A 130 16.75 -28.23 -9.95
N GLY A 131 15.78 -28.05 -10.87
CA GLY A 131 14.80 -29.08 -11.23
C GLY A 131 13.62 -29.25 -10.26
N ALA A 132 13.47 -28.38 -9.25
CA ALA A 132 12.28 -28.37 -8.41
C ALA A 132 11.02 -28.01 -9.21
N ALA A 133 9.88 -28.53 -8.78
CA ALA A 133 8.59 -28.31 -9.43
C ALA A 133 8.00 -26.91 -9.18
N PHE A 134 8.56 -26.14 -8.24
CA PHE A 134 8.13 -24.78 -7.94
C PHE A 134 9.28 -23.96 -7.32
N LEU A 135 9.15 -22.64 -7.39
CA LEU A 135 9.97 -21.66 -6.70
C LEU A 135 9.11 -20.97 -5.63
N ALA A 136 9.43 -21.16 -4.36
CA ALA A 136 8.71 -20.54 -3.25
C ALA A 136 9.27 -19.15 -2.93
N LEU A 137 8.40 -18.16 -2.87
CA LEU A 137 8.76 -16.75 -2.80
C LEU A 137 7.96 -16.04 -1.70
N THR A 138 8.55 -14.99 -1.14
CA THR A 138 7.91 -14.00 -0.27
C THR A 138 7.88 -12.67 -1.01
N ALA A 139 6.73 -12.02 -1.08
CA ALA A 139 6.62 -10.60 -1.41
C ALA A 139 6.38 -9.80 -0.13
N THR A 140 7.24 -8.82 0.13
CA THR A 140 6.97 -7.79 1.13
C THR A 140 6.52 -6.54 0.42
N VAL A 141 5.23 -6.23 0.52
CA VAL A 141 4.61 -5.01 -0.02
C VAL A 141 4.76 -3.90 1.01
N LYS A 142 5.26 -2.73 0.62
CA LYS A 142 5.44 -1.54 1.46
C LYS A 142 4.75 -0.33 0.84
N TRP A 143 4.08 0.48 1.67
CA TRP A 143 3.45 1.73 1.25
C TRP A 143 3.42 2.78 2.39
N PRO A 144 3.34 4.08 2.06
CA PRO A 144 3.50 4.65 0.72
C PRO A 144 4.97 4.61 0.26
N TYR A 145 5.24 4.28 -1.01
CA TYR A 145 6.59 4.18 -1.55
C TYR A 145 7.13 5.51 -2.08
N LYS A 146 6.57 6.09 -3.15
CA LYS A 146 6.89 7.46 -3.59
C LYS A 146 5.63 8.32 -3.43
N ILE A 147 5.74 9.43 -2.70
CA ILE A 147 4.65 10.40 -2.56
C ILE A 147 4.83 11.44 -3.69
N PRO A 148 3.76 11.87 -4.39
CA PRO A 148 3.84 12.83 -5.51
C PRO A 148 4.20 14.28 -5.09
N SER A 149 5.14 14.48 -4.16
CA SER A 149 5.47 15.78 -3.59
C SER A 149 6.91 16.20 -3.88
N GLY A 150 7.38 16.06 -5.13
CA GLY A 150 8.52 16.81 -5.71
C GLY A 150 9.88 16.79 -4.98
N GLU A 151 10.04 16.13 -3.84
CA GLU A 151 11.20 16.26 -2.97
C GLU A 151 11.55 14.91 -2.35
N THR A 152 12.78 14.49 -2.67
CA THR A 152 13.56 13.32 -2.20
C THR A 152 12.98 11.93 -2.47
N ASP A 153 13.80 11.11 -3.16
CA ASP A 153 13.68 9.66 -3.13
C ASP A 153 13.45 9.20 -1.68
N VAL A 154 12.35 8.49 -1.45
CA VAL A 154 12.07 7.86 -0.16
C VAL A 154 13.22 6.91 0.12
N THR A 155 13.96 7.17 1.19
CA THR A 155 15.16 6.39 1.51
C THR A 155 14.75 5.02 2.03
N ASP A 156 15.63 4.02 1.93
CA ASP A 156 15.39 2.68 2.52
C ASP A 156 15.06 2.77 4.04
N ALA A 157 15.54 3.83 4.72
CA ALA A 157 15.24 4.11 6.12
C ALA A 157 13.78 4.55 6.33
N ASP A 158 13.20 5.33 5.43
CA ASP A 158 11.79 5.74 5.47
C ASP A 158 10.86 4.55 5.19
N LEU A 159 11.27 3.65 4.29
CA LEU A 159 10.55 2.40 4.01
C LEU A 159 10.57 1.40 5.17
N THR A 160 11.46 1.59 6.15
CA THR A 160 11.50 0.76 7.36
C THR A 160 10.38 1.14 8.34
N GLN A 161 9.85 2.38 8.24
CA GLN A 161 8.70 2.84 9.02
C GLN A 161 7.36 2.76 8.24
N ALA A 162 7.41 2.32 6.98
CA ALA A 162 6.24 2.18 6.11
C ALA A 162 5.32 1.03 6.57
N SER A 163 4.03 1.12 6.24
CA SER A 163 3.12 -0.02 6.42
C SER A 163 3.56 -1.16 5.51
N SER A 164 3.54 -2.40 6.00
CA SER A 164 3.96 -3.56 5.24
C SER A 164 2.99 -4.73 5.30
N LEU A 165 2.84 -5.44 4.18
CA LEU A 165 2.11 -6.70 4.05
C LEU A 165 3.02 -7.77 3.46
N MET A 166 3.03 -8.95 4.05
CA MET A 166 3.77 -10.10 3.52
C MET A 166 2.83 -11.09 2.84
N LEU A 167 3.16 -11.47 1.61
CA LEU A 167 2.46 -12.47 0.81
C LEU A 167 3.43 -13.60 0.48
N ASN A 168 2.97 -14.85 0.59
CA ASN A 168 3.75 -16.02 0.22
C ASN A 168 3.09 -16.69 -0.99
N PHE A 169 3.89 -17.05 -1.99
CA PHE A 169 3.41 -17.70 -3.21
C PHE A 169 4.45 -18.68 -3.75
N ALA A 170 4.00 -19.58 -4.62
CA ALA A 170 4.84 -20.54 -5.31
C ALA A 170 4.59 -20.42 -6.81
N ILE A 171 5.66 -20.26 -7.58
CA ILE A 171 5.61 -20.20 -9.05
C ILE A 171 6.00 -21.56 -9.61
N SER A 172 5.17 -22.12 -10.49
CA SER A 172 5.43 -23.37 -11.21
C SER A 172 5.95 -23.11 -12.63
N PRO A 173 6.43 -24.14 -13.35
CA PRO A 173 6.93 -24.02 -14.73
C PRO A 173 5.89 -23.54 -15.75
#